data_AF-X1HQ68-F1
#
_entry.id   AF-X1HQ68-F1
#
_cell.length_a   1.000
_cell.length_b   1.000
_cell.length_c   1.000
_cell.angle_alpha   90.00
_cell.angle_beta   90.00
_cell.angle_gamma   90.00
#
_symmetry.space_group_name_H-M   'P 1'
#
loop_
_entity.id
_entity.type
_entity.pdbx_description
1 polymer ?
#
loop_
_entity_poly.entity_id
_entity_poly.type
_entity_poly.pdbx_seq_one_letter_code
_entity_poly.pdbx_strand_id
1 'polypeptide(L)'
;MIDALENSHIYYPDQYSILIKNSSVTNSTSNEIANLVLLAISLNKNGCKKDNWELCYLCRWLDRCDLYTELAKLDGVTKVVRTHSPLGLQAIMYSPVGRDIVLGHRRMKDGDYFTPIETSLGDQLNREISLGNISAACMIPNLFEFNVMLARTELDIFKLSDCRLPAEEIEEESSPGIIPFLWFVSITVGIILFAWFFYQFIAKEDYEVDPDVEGIKVVKKSGG
;
A
#
# COMPACT_ATOMS: atom_id res chain seq x y z
N MET A 1 11.52 -18.83 14.52
CA MET A 1 10.23 -19.11 13.85
C MET A 1 10.44 -20.18 12.80
N ILE A 2 11.34 -19.98 11.84
CA ILE A 2 11.71 -20.96 10.81
C ILE A 2 12.08 -22.33 11.41
N ASP A 3 12.97 -22.38 12.39
CA ASP A 3 13.35 -23.66 13.04
C ASP A 3 12.16 -24.43 13.65
N ALA A 4 11.15 -23.70 14.16
CA ALA A 4 9.95 -24.32 14.69
C ALA A 4 9.05 -24.88 13.59
N LEU A 5 8.98 -24.20 12.43
CA LEU A 5 8.30 -24.72 11.24
C LEU A 5 9.02 -25.95 10.70
N GLU A 6 10.36 -25.93 10.66
CA GLU A 6 11.16 -27.06 10.18
C GLU A 6 10.95 -28.30 11.06
N ASN A 7 10.99 -28.14 12.38
CA ASN A 7 10.64 -29.22 13.31
C ASN A 7 9.21 -29.72 13.09
N SER A 8 8.25 -28.81 12.87
CA SER A 8 6.88 -29.21 12.57
C SER A 8 6.76 -29.97 11.25
N HIS A 9 7.55 -29.63 10.24
CA HIS A 9 7.61 -30.35 8.96
C HIS A 9 8.13 -31.78 9.16
N ILE A 10 9.21 -31.93 9.94
CA ILE A 10 9.85 -33.22 10.21
C ILE A 10 8.94 -34.16 11.02
N TYR A 11 8.37 -33.66 12.12
CA TYR A 11 7.63 -34.51 13.07
C TYR A 11 6.14 -34.61 12.77
N TYR A 12 5.55 -33.61 12.10
CA TYR A 12 4.10 -33.53 11.85
C TYR A 12 3.79 -33.01 10.44
N PRO A 13 4.25 -33.71 9.37
CA PRO A 13 4.19 -33.22 8.00
C PRO A 13 2.77 -32.91 7.51
N ASP A 14 1.77 -33.70 7.89
CA ASP A 14 0.39 -33.54 7.41
C ASP A 14 -0.50 -32.71 8.36
N GLN A 15 0.08 -32.13 9.42
CA GLN A 15 -0.67 -31.37 10.40
C GLN A 15 -0.51 -29.86 10.23
N TYR A 16 -1.53 -29.14 10.69
CA TYR A 16 -1.49 -27.69 10.80
C TYR A 16 -0.56 -27.30 11.94
N SER A 17 0.23 -26.25 11.74
CA SER A 17 1.18 -25.75 12.73
C SER A 17 0.71 -24.40 13.23
N ILE A 18 0.64 -24.21 14.55
CA ILE A 18 0.33 -22.89 15.14
C ILE A 18 1.60 -22.36 15.78
N LEU A 19 2.02 -21.17 15.36
CA LEU A 19 3.14 -20.44 15.97
C LEU A 19 2.62 -19.20 16.67
N ILE A 20 2.92 -19.12 17.97
CA ILE A 20 2.50 -18.03 18.85
C ILE A 20 3.78 -17.47 19.47
N LYS A 21 3.97 -16.15 19.36
CA LYS A 21 5.08 -15.48 20.05
C LYS A 21 4.83 -15.52 21.56
N ASN A 22 5.90 -15.62 22.34
CA ASN A 22 5.84 -15.60 23.81
C ASN A 22 5.30 -14.28 24.40
N SER A 23 5.29 -13.20 23.61
CA SER A 23 4.68 -11.92 23.98
C SER A 23 3.17 -11.85 23.73
N SER A 24 2.53 -12.98 23.39
CA SER A 24 1.08 -13.04 23.14
C SER A 24 0.32 -13.33 24.41
N VAL A 25 -0.85 -12.72 24.54
CA VAL A 25 -1.87 -13.05 25.56
C VAL A 25 -3.19 -13.34 24.87
N THR A 26 -4.08 -14.03 25.57
CA THR A 26 -5.44 -14.30 25.08
C THR A 26 -6.41 -14.19 26.25
N ASN A 27 -7.56 -13.58 26.00
CA ASN A 27 -8.68 -13.55 26.94
C ASN A 27 -9.70 -14.67 26.65
N SER A 28 -9.50 -15.42 25.57
CA SER A 28 -10.37 -16.53 25.18
C SER A 28 -10.07 -17.77 26.01
N THR A 29 -11.11 -18.55 26.28
CA THR A 29 -10.95 -19.86 26.94
C THR A 29 -10.30 -20.87 26.01
N SER A 30 -9.70 -21.93 26.56
CA SER A 30 -9.12 -23.01 25.78
C SER A 30 -10.12 -23.66 24.82
N ASN A 31 -11.38 -23.80 25.23
CA ASN A 31 -12.45 -24.37 24.40
C ASN A 31 -12.80 -23.45 23.22
N GLU A 32 -12.88 -22.14 23.44
CA GLU A 32 -13.12 -21.17 22.37
C GLU A 32 -11.97 -21.18 21.36
N ILE A 33 -10.72 -21.18 21.83
CA ILE A 33 -9.53 -21.29 20.98
C ILE A 33 -9.59 -22.56 20.13
N ALA A 34 -9.87 -23.71 20.76
CA ALA A 34 -9.95 -24.99 20.06
C ALA A 34 -11.05 -24.99 19.00
N ASN A 35 -12.25 -24.50 19.34
CA ASN A 35 -13.39 -24.43 18.42
C ASN A 35 -13.09 -23.54 17.20
N LEU A 36 -12.48 -22.37 17.42
CA LEU A 36 -12.14 -21.43 16.36
C LEU A 36 -11.00 -21.94 15.46
N VAL A 37 -10.00 -22.59 16.04
CA VAL A 37 -8.92 -23.24 15.28
C VAL A 37 -9.48 -24.39 14.43
N LEU A 38 -10.29 -25.27 15.03
CA LEU A 38 -10.89 -26.41 14.31
C LEU A 38 -11.82 -25.95 13.19
N LEU A 39 -12.55 -24.87 13.40
CA LEU A 39 -13.32 -24.21 12.36
C LEU A 39 -12.43 -23.71 11.23
N ALA A 40 -11.38 -22.95 11.52
CA ALA A 40 -10.49 -22.42 10.49
C ALA A 40 -9.87 -23.56 9.66
N ILE A 41 -9.51 -24.66 10.32
CA ILE A 41 -9.05 -25.90 9.66
C ILE A 41 -10.15 -26.51 8.79
N SER A 42 -11.39 -26.61 9.29
CA SER A 42 -12.49 -27.21 8.53
C SER A 42 -12.84 -26.41 7.28
N LEU A 43 -12.81 -25.08 7.37
CA LEU A 43 -12.98 -24.18 6.23
C LEU A 43 -11.88 -24.38 5.18
N ASN A 44 -10.64 -24.61 5.62
CA ASN A 44 -9.52 -24.84 4.70
C ASN A 44 -9.60 -26.22 4.00
N LYS A 45 -10.08 -27.24 4.72
CA LYS A 45 -10.19 -28.61 4.18
C LYS A 45 -11.41 -28.80 3.28
N ASN A 46 -12.54 -28.23 3.67
CA ASN A 46 -13.84 -28.47 3.05
C ASN A 46 -14.34 -27.30 2.19
N GLY A 47 -13.62 -26.17 2.17
CA GLY A 47 -13.96 -25.01 1.38
C GLY A 47 -13.91 -25.27 -0.12
N CYS A 48 -14.51 -24.37 -0.91
CA CYS A 48 -14.23 -24.35 -2.33
C CYS A 48 -12.74 -24.05 -2.54
N LYS A 49 -12.12 -24.49 -3.65
CA LYS A 49 -10.70 -24.21 -3.95
C LYS A 49 -10.31 -22.73 -3.77
N LYS A 50 -11.26 -21.81 -3.94
CA LYS A 50 -11.08 -20.38 -3.71
C LYS A 50 -10.85 -20.05 -2.23
N ASP A 51 -11.49 -20.76 -1.30
CA ASP A 51 -11.53 -20.48 0.15
C ASP A 51 -10.39 -21.13 0.93
N ASN A 52 -9.59 -21.97 0.26
CA ASN A 52 -8.38 -22.52 0.83
C ASN A 52 -7.38 -21.40 1.12
N TRP A 53 -6.80 -21.45 2.31
CA TRP A 53 -5.77 -20.54 2.76
C TRP A 53 -4.49 -21.33 3.05
N GLU A 54 -3.35 -20.73 2.76
CA GLU A 54 -2.05 -21.29 3.12
C GLU A 54 -1.67 -20.85 4.54
N LEU A 55 -1.99 -19.62 4.90
CA LEU A 55 -1.77 -19.01 6.21
C LEU A 55 -3.08 -18.49 6.81
N CYS A 56 -3.26 -18.64 8.12
CA CYS A 56 -4.38 -18.08 8.86
C CYS A 56 -3.86 -17.29 10.06
N TYR A 57 -4.04 -15.98 10.01
CA TYR A 57 -3.67 -15.05 11.05
C TYR A 57 -4.67 -15.14 12.20
N LEU A 58 -4.17 -15.45 13.39
CA LEU A 58 -4.96 -15.55 14.63
C LEU A 58 -4.96 -14.21 15.40
N CYS A 59 -4.27 -13.23 14.84
CA CYS A 59 -4.17 -11.86 15.30
C CYS A 59 -4.08 -10.94 14.07
N ARG A 60 -4.69 -9.77 14.16
CA ARG A 60 -4.45 -8.63 13.27
C ARG A 60 -3.90 -7.48 14.09
N TRP A 61 -2.91 -6.81 13.52
CA TRP A 61 -2.51 -5.47 13.92
C TRP A 61 -2.01 -4.75 12.68
N LEU A 62 -2.43 -3.49 12.54
CA LEU A 62 -2.22 -2.64 11.37
C LEU A 62 -2.61 -3.29 10.04
N ASP A 63 -3.60 -4.17 10.02
CA ASP A 63 -4.03 -4.82 8.77
C ASP A 63 -4.84 -3.85 7.88
N ARG A 64 -4.88 -4.10 6.57
CA ARG A 64 -5.78 -3.41 5.62
C ARG A 64 -7.17 -4.03 5.68
N CYS A 65 -7.90 -3.72 6.75
CA CYS A 65 -9.23 -4.26 7.00
C CYS A 65 -10.26 -3.90 5.92
N ASP A 66 -10.00 -2.83 5.16
CA ASP A 66 -10.78 -2.43 3.98
C ASP A 66 -10.68 -3.42 2.82
N LEU A 67 -9.63 -4.24 2.78
CA LEU A 67 -9.42 -5.27 1.76
C LEU A 67 -9.99 -6.63 2.15
N TYR A 68 -10.70 -6.73 3.29
CA TYR A 68 -11.22 -8.01 3.75
C TYR A 68 -12.38 -8.51 2.90
N THR A 69 -12.36 -9.81 2.60
CA THR A 69 -13.49 -10.52 1.98
C THR A 69 -13.96 -11.62 2.92
N GLU A 70 -15.25 -11.63 3.29
CA GLU A 70 -15.80 -12.63 4.22
C GLU A 70 -15.69 -14.05 3.64
N LEU A 71 -15.14 -15.00 4.41
CA LEU A 71 -15.11 -16.43 4.06
C LEU A 71 -16.19 -17.20 4.83
N ALA A 72 -16.33 -16.91 6.12
CA ALA A 72 -17.31 -17.55 6.97
C ALA A 72 -17.69 -16.65 8.16
N LYS A 73 -18.90 -16.86 8.66
CA LYS A 73 -19.47 -16.17 9.82
C LYS A 73 -20.13 -17.22 10.72
N LEU A 74 -19.77 -17.24 12.00
CA LEU A 74 -20.34 -18.19 12.97
C LEU A 74 -21.58 -17.58 13.64
N ASP A 75 -21.35 -16.64 14.53
CA ASP A 75 -22.34 -16.26 15.53
C ASP A 75 -22.62 -14.75 15.48
N GLY A 76 -22.62 -14.16 14.28
CA GLY A 76 -22.78 -12.71 14.13
C GLY A 76 -21.49 -11.92 14.37
N VAL A 77 -20.72 -12.33 15.39
CA VAL A 77 -19.53 -11.65 15.90
C VAL A 77 -18.25 -12.23 15.32
N THR A 78 -18.08 -13.56 15.39
CA THR A 78 -16.85 -14.21 14.95
C THR A 78 -16.89 -14.53 13.46
N LYS A 79 -15.84 -14.13 12.76
CA LYS A 79 -15.69 -14.26 11.32
C LYS A 79 -14.30 -14.73 10.96
N VAL A 80 -14.23 -15.51 9.89
CA VAL A 80 -12.99 -15.78 9.17
C VAL A 80 -13.08 -15.01 7.86
N VAL A 81 -12.08 -14.18 7.59
CA VAL A 81 -12.03 -13.34 6.40
C VAL A 81 -10.76 -13.66 5.62
N ARG A 82 -10.78 -13.45 4.30
CA ARG A 82 -9.58 -13.40 3.47
C ARG A 82 -8.93 -12.03 3.70
N THR A 83 -7.61 -12.03 3.90
CA THR A 83 -6.82 -10.81 4.03
C THR A 83 -5.80 -10.74 2.89
N HIS A 84 -5.53 -9.52 2.43
CA HIS A 84 -4.61 -9.23 1.33
C HIS A 84 -3.39 -8.42 1.77
N SER A 85 -3.33 -7.92 3.00
CA SER A 85 -2.17 -7.18 3.49
C SER A 85 -1.99 -7.32 5.02
N PRO A 86 -1.89 -8.56 5.54
CA PRO A 86 -1.67 -8.75 6.96
C PRO A 86 -0.25 -8.33 7.35
N LEU A 87 -0.11 -7.60 8.45
CA LEU A 87 1.19 -7.26 9.05
C LEU A 87 1.53 -8.15 10.26
N GLY A 88 0.55 -8.91 10.76
CA GLY A 88 0.61 -9.46 12.10
C GLY A 88 1.37 -10.79 12.27
N LEU A 89 2.63 -10.77 12.71
CA LEU A 89 3.35 -12.01 13.05
C LEU A 89 3.20 -12.49 14.52
N GLN A 90 2.17 -12.07 15.24
CA GLN A 90 2.05 -12.40 16.66
C GLN A 90 1.60 -13.85 16.89
N ALA A 91 0.58 -14.29 16.16
CA ALA A 91 0.08 -15.65 16.15
C ALA A 91 -0.43 -16.03 14.75
N ILE A 92 0.15 -17.07 14.16
CA ILE A 92 -0.19 -17.55 12.82
C ILE A 92 -0.35 -19.06 12.84
N MET A 93 -1.41 -19.54 12.20
CA MET A 93 -1.60 -20.92 11.85
C MET A 93 -1.19 -21.17 10.39
N TYR A 94 -0.38 -22.19 10.17
CA TYR A 94 0.11 -22.61 8.87
C TYR A 94 -0.61 -23.89 8.49
N SER A 95 -1.17 -23.92 7.28
CA SER A 95 -1.54 -25.20 6.66
C SER A 95 -0.28 -25.99 6.32
N PRO A 96 -0.35 -27.33 6.15
CA PRO A 96 0.80 -28.11 5.69
C PRO A 96 1.44 -27.53 4.42
N VAL A 97 0.60 -27.13 3.46
CA VAL A 97 1.03 -26.50 2.21
C VAL A 97 1.69 -25.15 2.46
N GLY A 98 1.10 -24.29 3.28
CA GLY A 98 1.64 -22.97 3.59
C GLY A 98 2.95 -23.02 4.35
N ARG A 99 3.09 -23.97 5.30
CA ARG A 99 4.37 -24.24 5.98
C ARG A 99 5.45 -24.59 4.97
N ASP A 100 5.17 -25.54 4.08
CA ASP A 100 6.16 -26.01 3.10
C ASP A 100 6.51 -24.92 2.07
N ILE A 101 5.57 -24.01 1.75
CA ILE A 101 5.86 -22.81 0.95
C ILE A 101 6.85 -21.90 1.70
N VAL A 102 6.56 -21.55 2.96
CA VAL A 102 7.39 -20.63 3.76
C VAL A 102 8.78 -21.20 4.04
N LEU A 103 8.91 -22.52 4.16
CA LEU A 103 10.21 -23.20 4.26
C LEU A 103 10.96 -23.29 2.91
N GLY A 104 10.30 -22.98 1.79
CA GLY A 104 10.88 -23.10 0.46
C GLY A 104 10.92 -24.54 -0.08
N HIS A 105 10.21 -25.47 0.56
CA HIS A 105 10.06 -26.84 0.06
C HIS A 105 9.03 -26.92 -1.07
N ARG A 106 8.12 -25.95 -1.14
CA ARG A 106 7.09 -25.84 -2.18
C ARG A 106 7.09 -24.44 -2.81
N ARG A 107 6.80 -24.38 -4.10
CA ARG A 107 6.63 -23.13 -4.85
C ARG A 107 5.32 -22.43 -4.49
N MET A 108 5.35 -21.11 -4.52
CA MET A 108 4.20 -20.22 -4.44
C MET A 108 3.35 -20.31 -5.72
N LYS A 109 2.26 -19.53 -5.79
CA LYS A 109 1.31 -19.58 -6.92
C LYS A 109 1.86 -18.99 -8.21
N ASP A 110 2.80 -18.05 -8.14
CA ASP A 110 3.54 -17.52 -9.29
C ASP A 110 4.59 -18.51 -9.83
N GLY A 111 4.89 -19.57 -9.07
CA GLY A 111 5.87 -20.59 -9.43
C GLY A 111 7.27 -20.35 -8.84
N ASP A 112 7.48 -19.26 -8.12
CA ASP A 112 8.73 -18.96 -7.43
C ASP A 112 8.75 -19.56 -6.02
N TYR A 113 9.93 -19.54 -5.38
CA TYR A 113 10.08 -19.99 -3.99
C TYR A 113 10.01 -18.80 -3.05
N PHE A 114 9.44 -19.01 -1.87
CA PHE A 114 9.42 -17.98 -0.83
C PHE A 114 10.83 -17.68 -0.30
N THR A 115 11.73 -18.66 -0.33
CA THR A 115 13.12 -18.51 0.11
C THR A 115 14.05 -18.17 -1.06
N PRO A 116 15.14 -17.41 -0.83
CA PRO A 116 15.64 -16.93 0.46
C PRO A 116 14.81 -15.78 1.07
N ILE A 117 14.92 -15.61 2.39
CA ILE A 117 14.29 -14.50 3.10
C ILE A 117 15.22 -13.29 3.03
N GLU A 118 14.89 -12.30 2.19
CA GLU A 118 15.73 -11.12 1.93
C GLU A 118 15.41 -9.94 2.86
N THR A 119 14.14 -9.81 3.26
CA THR A 119 13.65 -8.77 4.18
C THR A 119 13.22 -9.39 5.51
N SER A 120 12.59 -8.62 6.40
CA SER A 120 11.95 -9.24 7.56
C SER A 120 10.89 -10.23 7.09
N LEU A 121 10.73 -11.35 7.80
CA LEU A 121 9.72 -12.37 7.47
C LEU A 121 8.31 -11.78 7.35
N GLY A 122 7.99 -10.77 8.17
CA GLY A 122 6.68 -10.12 8.17
C GLY A 122 6.45 -9.32 6.91
N ASP A 123 7.45 -8.54 6.50
CA ASP A 123 7.38 -7.72 5.29
C ASP A 123 7.32 -8.59 4.04
N GLN A 124 8.10 -9.69 4.01
CA GLN A 124 8.08 -10.62 2.88
C GLN A 124 6.74 -11.35 2.79
N LEU A 125 6.20 -11.86 3.90
CA LEU A 125 4.87 -12.46 3.92
C LEU A 125 3.80 -11.45 3.48
N ASN A 126 3.85 -10.22 3.98
CA ASN A 126 2.90 -9.17 3.59
C ASN A 126 2.98 -8.89 2.08
N ARG A 127 4.19 -8.81 1.52
CA ARG A 127 4.42 -8.63 0.08
C ARG A 127 3.84 -9.79 -0.73
N GLU A 128 4.21 -11.03 -0.41
CA GLU A 128 3.75 -12.19 -1.18
C GLU A 128 2.23 -12.43 -1.06
N ILE A 129 1.63 -12.07 0.09
CA ILE A 129 0.18 -12.12 0.25
C ILE A 129 -0.52 -11.02 -0.54
N SER A 130 0.04 -9.81 -0.57
CA SER A 130 -0.54 -8.69 -1.33
C SER A 130 -0.44 -8.88 -2.84
N LEU A 131 0.61 -9.54 -3.31
CA LEU A 131 0.74 -10.00 -4.71
C LEU A 131 -0.17 -11.19 -5.04
N GLY A 132 -0.79 -11.83 -4.03
CA GLY A 132 -1.65 -12.99 -4.22
C GLY A 132 -0.90 -14.32 -4.43
N ASN A 133 0.42 -14.31 -4.25
CA ASN A 133 1.29 -15.49 -4.32
C ASN A 133 1.02 -16.47 -3.18
N ILE A 134 0.59 -15.94 -2.03
CA ILE A 134 0.16 -16.69 -0.85
C ILE A 134 -1.27 -16.24 -0.45
N SER A 135 -2.19 -17.19 -0.33
CA SER A 135 -3.52 -16.95 0.22
C SER A 135 -3.49 -16.94 1.75
N ALA A 136 -3.94 -15.82 2.32
CA ALA A 136 -4.09 -15.66 3.76
C ALA A 136 -5.54 -15.46 4.18
N ALA A 137 -5.89 -16.05 5.32
CA ALA A 137 -7.09 -15.76 6.07
C ALA A 137 -6.74 -15.06 7.39
N CYS A 138 -7.70 -14.38 7.99
CA CYS A 138 -7.59 -13.77 9.31
C CYS A 138 -8.85 -14.08 10.13
N MET A 139 -8.68 -14.33 11.42
CA MET A 139 -9.79 -14.42 12.37
C MET A 139 -10.15 -13.06 12.95
N ILE A 140 -11.45 -12.84 13.13
CA ILE A 140 -12.03 -11.64 13.73
C ILE A 140 -13.06 -12.10 14.77
N PRO A 141 -12.97 -11.70 16.05
CA PRO A 141 -11.93 -10.86 16.65
C PRO A 141 -10.57 -11.57 16.78
N ASN A 142 -9.56 -10.86 17.28
CA ASN A 142 -8.25 -11.41 17.60
C ASN A 142 -8.37 -12.54 18.62
N LEU A 143 -7.75 -13.68 18.34
CA LEU A 143 -7.67 -14.78 19.30
C LEU A 143 -6.48 -14.60 20.25
N PHE A 144 -5.41 -13.99 19.72
CA PHE A 144 -4.23 -13.62 20.48
C PHE A 144 -3.91 -12.15 20.25
N GLU A 145 -3.50 -11.47 21.32
CA GLU A 145 -3.15 -10.05 21.32
C GLU A 145 -1.72 -9.88 21.83
N PHE A 146 -1.08 -8.77 21.46
CA PHE A 146 0.21 -8.42 22.02
C PHE A 146 0.06 -7.99 23.48
N ASN A 147 0.89 -8.53 24.37
CA ASN A 147 0.91 -8.14 25.77
C ASN A 147 1.55 -6.74 25.91
N VAL A 148 0.71 -5.72 26.12
CA VAL A 148 1.15 -4.32 26.29
C VAL A 148 2.15 -4.13 27.44
N MET A 149 2.11 -4.98 28.47
CA MET A 149 3.06 -4.92 29.59
C MET A 149 4.50 -5.24 29.17
N LEU A 150 4.69 -5.83 27.98
CA LEU A 150 6.00 -6.14 27.39
C LEU A 150 6.45 -5.09 26.37
N ALA A 151 5.67 -4.03 26.13
CA ALA A 151 6.03 -2.97 25.19
C ALA A 151 7.31 -2.24 25.65
N ARG A 152 8.29 -2.12 24.74
CA ARG A 152 9.54 -1.40 25.00
C ARG A 152 9.75 -0.22 24.06
N THR A 153 9.08 -0.23 22.92
CA THR A 153 9.22 0.76 21.87
C THR A 153 7.84 1.30 21.46
N GLU A 154 7.79 2.49 20.86
CA GLU A 154 6.56 3.06 20.31
C GLU A 154 5.96 2.14 19.22
N LEU A 155 6.82 1.44 18.48
CA LEU A 155 6.40 0.42 17.50
C LEU A 155 5.61 -0.72 18.13
N ASP A 156 5.86 -1.06 19.40
CA ASP A 156 5.09 -2.07 20.11
C ASP A 156 3.68 -1.58 20.44
N ILE A 157 3.49 -0.28 20.66
CA ILE A 157 2.18 0.32 20.96
C ILE A 157 1.28 0.27 19.72
N PHE A 158 1.84 0.44 18.52
CA PHE A 158 1.06 0.31 17.29
C PHE A 158 0.48 -1.10 17.08
N LYS A 159 1.01 -2.13 17.75
CA LYS A 159 0.44 -3.49 17.73
C LYS A 159 -0.92 -3.59 18.41
N LEU A 160 -1.36 -2.54 19.12
CA LEU A 160 -2.70 -2.44 19.71
C LEU A 160 -3.75 -1.95 18.70
N SER A 161 -3.33 -1.43 17.55
CA SER A 161 -4.24 -0.98 16.50
C SER A 161 -4.54 -2.13 15.56
N ASP A 162 -5.81 -2.54 15.47
CA ASP A 162 -6.22 -3.66 14.60
C ASP A 162 -6.04 -3.35 13.12
N CYS A 163 -6.50 -2.17 12.69
CA CYS A 163 -6.59 -1.78 11.28
C CYS A 163 -5.74 -0.52 11.02
N ARG A 164 -5.08 -0.47 9.87
CA ARG A 164 -4.45 0.75 9.35
C ARG A 164 -5.32 1.38 8.26
N LEU A 165 -5.29 2.70 8.19
CA LEU A 165 -5.89 3.44 7.09
C LEU A 165 -5.12 3.16 5.78
N PRO A 166 -5.79 3.19 4.61
CA PRO A 166 -5.08 3.23 3.35
C PRO A 166 -4.11 4.43 3.39
N ALA A 167 -2.94 4.27 2.77
CA ALA A 167 -2.15 5.45 2.46
C ALA A 167 -3.07 6.36 1.64
N GLU A 168 -3.25 7.60 2.09
CA GLU A 168 -3.90 8.61 1.26
C GLU A 168 -3.18 8.55 -0.08
N GLU A 169 -3.93 8.34 -1.16
CA GLU A 169 -3.40 8.64 -2.48
C GLU A 169 -2.99 10.09 -2.35
N ILE A 170 -1.68 10.33 -2.27
CA ILE A 170 -1.14 11.66 -2.48
C ILE A 170 -1.64 11.93 -3.89
N GLU A 171 -2.77 12.65 -4.01
CA GLU A 171 -3.08 13.35 -5.22
C GLU A 171 -1.76 14.04 -5.53
N GLU A 172 -1.04 13.56 -6.54
CA GLU A 172 0.15 14.23 -7.00
C GLU A 172 -0.37 15.63 -7.30
N GLU A 173 -0.17 16.57 -6.36
CA GLU A 173 -0.45 17.97 -6.58
C GLU A 173 0.37 18.25 -7.82
N SER A 174 -0.33 18.29 -8.95
CA SER A 174 0.27 18.29 -10.27
C SER A 174 1.25 19.44 -10.24
N SER A 175 2.55 19.13 -10.18
CA SER A 175 3.55 20.11 -9.74
C SER A 175 3.29 21.41 -10.51
N PRO A 176 2.95 22.53 -9.83
CA PRO A 176 2.51 23.75 -10.53
C PRO A 176 3.65 24.45 -11.30
N GLY A 177 4.78 23.76 -11.54
CA GLY A 177 6.03 24.39 -11.95
C GLY A 177 6.26 24.54 -13.45
N ILE A 178 5.70 23.66 -14.30
CA ILE A 178 6.12 23.62 -15.72
C ILE A 178 5.03 24.17 -16.66
N ILE A 179 3.78 23.76 -16.47
CA ILE A 179 2.68 24.15 -17.38
C ILE A 179 2.38 25.66 -17.28
N PRO A 180 2.27 26.28 -16.10
CA PRO A 180 2.03 27.73 -16.00
C PRO A 180 3.20 28.56 -16.53
N PHE A 181 4.43 28.09 -16.33
CA PHE A 181 5.64 28.75 -16.81
C PHE A 181 5.72 28.74 -18.35
N LEU A 182 5.42 27.60 -18.99
CA LEU A 182 5.39 27.50 -20.45
C LEU A 182 4.33 28.42 -21.07
N TRP A 183 3.15 28.54 -20.44
CA TRP A 183 2.12 29.49 -20.87
C TRP A 183 2.59 30.95 -20.76
N PHE A 184 3.24 31.32 -19.65
CA PHE A 184 3.79 32.65 -19.46
C PHE A 184 4.84 33.00 -20.52
N VAL A 185 5.77 32.08 -20.82
CA VAL A 185 6.79 32.26 -21.86
C VAL A 185 6.14 32.42 -23.24
N SER A 186 5.16 31.57 -23.57
CA SER A 186 4.45 31.62 -24.85
C SER A 186 3.72 32.97 -25.06
N ILE A 187 3.00 33.45 -24.04
CA ILE A 187 2.31 34.74 -24.08
C ILE A 187 3.31 35.89 -24.24
N THR A 188 4.41 35.87 -23.50
CA THR A 188 5.43 36.92 -23.55
C THR A 188 6.07 37.01 -24.94
N VAL A 189 6.45 35.87 -25.52
CA VAL A 189 7.00 35.81 -26.88
C VAL A 189 5.96 36.29 -27.90
N GLY A 190 4.69 35.90 -27.75
CA GLY A 190 3.60 36.36 -28.61
C GLY A 190 3.44 37.88 -28.61
N ILE A 191 3.48 38.52 -27.43
CA ILE A 191 3.39 39.99 -27.31
C ILE A 191 4.59 40.68 -27.98
N ILE A 192 5.80 40.16 -27.80
CA ILE A 192 7.01 40.73 -28.41
C ILE A 192 6.93 40.64 -29.95
N LEU A 193 6.51 39.50 -30.49
CA LEU A 193 6.33 39.32 -31.93
C LEU A 193 5.25 40.24 -32.48
N PHE A 194 4.14 40.40 -31.75
CA PHE A 194 3.06 41.31 -32.13
C PHE A 194 3.52 42.77 -32.15
N ALA A 195 4.21 43.22 -31.09
CA ALA A 195 4.76 44.57 -31.02
C ALA A 195 5.78 44.84 -32.15
N TRP A 196 6.64 43.86 -32.45
CA TRP A 196 7.60 43.96 -33.54
C TRP A 196 6.92 44.03 -34.91
N PHE A 197 5.89 43.22 -35.14
CA PHE A 197 5.09 43.28 -36.36
C PHE A 197 4.45 44.65 -36.55
N PHE A 198 3.81 45.19 -35.51
CA PHE A 198 3.21 46.53 -35.56
C PHE A 198 4.25 47.63 -35.80
N TYR A 199 5.44 47.53 -35.21
CA TYR A 199 6.52 48.48 -35.47
C TYR A 199 7.00 48.45 -36.94
N GLN A 200 7.15 47.26 -37.53
CA GLN A 200 7.62 47.14 -38.92
C GLN A 200 6.58 47.61 -39.94
N PHE A 201 5.30 47.36 -39.70
CA PHE A 201 4.24 47.62 -40.68
C PHE A 201 3.52 48.94 -40.49
N ILE A 202 3.37 49.45 -39.27
CA ILE A 202 2.61 50.68 -39.01
C ILE A 202 3.55 51.86 -38.79
N ALA A 203 4.60 51.71 -37.98
CA ALA A 203 5.48 52.84 -37.66
C ALA A 203 6.44 53.23 -38.80
N LYS A 204 6.60 52.36 -39.81
CA LYS A 204 7.49 52.60 -40.94
C LYS A 204 6.86 53.40 -42.07
N GLU A 205 5.53 53.47 -42.16
CA GLU A 205 4.82 54.32 -43.14
C GLU A 205 4.86 55.82 -42.77
N ASP A 206 5.07 56.16 -41.50
CA ASP A 206 5.07 57.57 -41.04
C ASP A 206 6.46 58.25 -41.07
N TYR A 207 7.52 57.56 -41.53
CA TYR A 207 8.89 58.08 -41.60
C TYR A 207 9.51 57.95 -43.00
N GLU A 208 8.75 58.24 -44.06
CA GLU A 208 9.40 58.83 -45.26
C GLU A 208 9.64 60.31 -44.97
N VAL A 209 10.83 60.60 -44.42
CA VAL A 209 11.36 61.97 -44.37
C VAL A 209 11.69 62.36 -45.80
N ASP A 210 10.84 63.20 -46.38
CA ASP A 210 11.06 63.88 -47.65
C ASP A 210 12.42 64.62 -47.59
N PRO A 211 13.46 64.18 -48.32
CA PRO A 211 14.78 64.77 -48.23
C PRO A 211 14.89 65.97 -49.18
N ASP A 212 13.91 66.89 -49.18
CA ASP A 212 13.99 68.10 -49.99
C ASP A 212 13.09 69.21 -49.42
N VAL A 213 13.46 69.74 -48.25
CA VAL A 213 13.09 71.12 -47.90
C VAL A 213 14.29 71.84 -47.30
N GLU A 214 15.16 72.31 -48.21
CA GLU A 214 15.90 73.53 -47.97
C GLU A 214 14.91 74.65 -47.64
N GLY A 215 14.84 74.99 -46.35
CA GLY A 215 14.45 76.32 -45.94
C GLY A 215 13.13 76.47 -45.20
N ILE A 216 13.27 77.22 -44.09
CA ILE A 216 12.37 78.28 -43.63
C ILE A 216 11.43 77.94 -42.46
N LYS A 217 11.79 78.60 -41.35
CA LYS A 217 11.02 79.23 -40.27
C LYS A 217 10.39 78.34 -39.19
N VAL A 218 11.11 78.37 -38.07
CA VAL A 218 10.56 78.43 -36.71
C VAL A 218 9.43 79.45 -36.64
N VAL A 219 8.18 78.97 -36.56
CA VAL A 219 7.06 79.76 -36.04
C VAL A 219 6.75 79.23 -34.65
N LYS A 220 7.20 79.97 -33.64
CA LYS A 220 6.68 79.91 -32.28
C LYS A 220 5.19 80.25 -32.33
N LYS A 221 4.31 79.30 -32.00
CA LYS A 221 2.94 79.64 -31.60
C LYS A 221 2.82 79.58 -30.09
N SER A 222 2.67 80.76 -29.53
CA SER A 222 2.28 81.06 -28.16
C SER A 222 0.77 80.92 -28.02
N GLY A 223 0.34 80.31 -26.91
CA GLY A 223 -0.87 80.70 -26.18
C GLY A 223 -2.15 79.93 -26.50
N GLY A 224 -2.78 79.43 -25.43
CA GLY A 224 -4.16 78.95 -25.39
C GLY A 224 -4.32 77.77 -24.46
#